data_AF-A0A945D6E3-F1
#
_entry.id   AF-A0A945D6E3-F1
#
_cell.length_a   1.000
_cell.length_b   1.000
_cell.length_c   1.000
_cell.angle_alpha   90.00
_cell.angle_beta   90.00
_cell.angle_gamma   90.00
#
_symmetry.space_group_name_H-M   'P 1'
#
loop_
_entity.id
_entity.type
_entity.pdbx_description
1 polymer ?
#
loop_
_entity_poly.entity_id
_entity_poly.type
_entity_poly.pdbx_seq_one_letter_code
_entity_poly.pdbx_strand_id
1 'polypeptide(L)'
;MDDSIEVYNALPENFKHDCNKCQSLCCIALKIDWGEFQKPQDVRCDFLTDDFKCSSWDTLGEVGRESCYNFFCMNTGPAVSTPLFNAGTDWQETPAIATVLFEQFRKAYIVTFKQVFNVDPEI
;
A
#
# COMPACT_ATOMS: atom_id res chain seq x y z
N MET A 1 19.03 -1.81 2.36
CA MET A 1 18.31 -2.55 1.29
C MET A 1 18.09 -4.01 1.69
N ASP A 2 18.92 -4.58 2.57
CA ASP A 2 18.79 -5.96 3.07
C ASP A 2 17.75 -6.09 4.20
N ASP A 3 17.78 -5.17 5.17
CA ASP A 3 16.98 -5.26 6.39
C ASP A 3 15.46 -5.28 6.18
N SER A 4 14.93 -4.58 5.16
CA SER A 4 13.48 -4.55 4.89
C SER A 4 12.97 -5.89 4.34
N ILE A 5 13.79 -6.59 3.56
CA ILE A 5 13.46 -7.91 2.97
C ILE A 5 13.53 -8.98 4.07
N GLU A 6 14.55 -8.95 4.91
CA GLU A 6 14.65 -9.87 6.05
C GLU A 6 13.45 -9.72 7.00
N VAL A 7 13.11 -8.48 7.35
CA VAL A 7 11.95 -8.17 8.17
C VAL A 7 10.67 -8.68 7.52
N TYR A 8 10.46 -8.43 6.23
CA TYR A 8 9.28 -8.91 5.50
C TYR A 8 9.19 -10.45 5.48
N ASN A 9 10.30 -11.14 5.24
CA ASN A 9 10.34 -12.60 5.20
C ASN A 9 10.06 -13.25 6.56
N ALA A 10 10.40 -12.56 7.66
CA ALA A 10 10.13 -12.99 9.02
C ALA A 10 8.67 -12.78 9.46
N LEU A 11 7.86 -12.04 8.69
CA LEU A 11 6.46 -11.81 9.03
C LEU A 11 5.63 -13.11 8.96
N PRO A 12 4.66 -13.30 9.89
CA PRO A 12 3.64 -14.33 9.74
C PRO A 12 2.90 -14.19 8.41
N GLU A 13 2.47 -15.32 7.83
CA GLU A 13 1.83 -15.37 6.51
C GLU A 13 0.62 -14.43 6.37
N ASN A 14 -0.17 -14.24 7.43
CA ASN A 14 -1.33 -13.36 7.40
C ASN A 14 -0.97 -11.86 7.28
N PHE A 15 0.29 -11.48 7.54
CA PHE A 15 0.82 -10.14 7.36
C PHE A 15 1.65 -10.00 6.07
N LYS A 16 1.93 -11.08 5.34
CA LYS A 16 2.51 -10.95 3.99
C LYS A 16 1.46 -10.36 3.06
N HIS A 17 1.88 -9.39 2.25
CA HIS A 17 0.92 -8.65 1.43
C HIS A 17 0.48 -9.51 0.24
N ASP A 18 -0.82 -9.58 0.00
CA ASP A 18 -1.37 -10.13 -1.24
C ASP A 18 -1.95 -8.99 -2.09
N CYS A 19 -1.07 -8.31 -2.83
CA CYS A 19 -1.46 -7.18 -3.67
C CYS A 19 -2.48 -7.56 -4.76
N ASN A 20 -2.53 -8.83 -5.19
CA ASN A 20 -3.51 -9.31 -6.17
C ASN A 20 -4.94 -9.40 -5.60
N LYS A 21 -5.08 -9.38 -4.27
CA LYS A 21 -6.37 -9.29 -3.57
C LYS A 21 -6.66 -7.89 -3.03
N CYS A 22 -5.87 -6.90 -3.44
CA CYS A 22 -6.03 -5.50 -3.09
C CYS A 22 -6.38 -4.68 -4.33
N GLN A 23 -6.91 -3.48 -4.12
CA GLN A 23 -7.18 -2.48 -5.16
C GLN A 23 -6.12 -1.38 -5.12
N SER A 24 -4.84 -1.77 -4.99
CA SER A 24 -3.65 -0.90 -4.93
C SER A 24 -3.74 0.31 -3.98
N LEU A 25 -4.35 0.15 -2.80
CA LEU A 25 -4.59 1.28 -1.89
C LEU A 25 -3.31 2.01 -1.48
N CYS A 26 -2.17 1.32 -1.33
CA CYS A 26 -0.89 1.96 -1.03
C CYS A 26 -0.41 2.94 -2.12
N CYS A 27 -0.76 2.71 -3.39
CA CYS A 27 -0.35 3.56 -4.51
C CYS A 27 -1.13 4.87 -4.59
N ILE A 28 -2.24 5.02 -3.85
CA ILE A 28 -3.08 6.22 -3.85
C ILE A 28 -3.18 6.84 -2.45
N ALA A 29 -3.56 6.05 -1.46
CA ALA A 29 -3.94 6.53 -0.14
C ALA A 29 -2.75 7.04 0.70
N LEU A 30 -1.53 6.54 0.49
CA LEU A 30 -0.39 6.93 1.34
C LEU A 30 0.28 8.19 0.84
N LYS A 31 0.71 9.01 1.80
CA LYS A 31 1.77 9.99 1.58
C LYS A 31 3.10 9.22 1.54
N ILE A 32 3.99 9.64 0.66
CA ILE A 32 5.39 9.24 0.66
C ILE A 32 6.19 10.54 0.70
N ASP A 33 6.93 10.77 1.77
CA ASP A 33 7.69 11.99 1.97
C ASP A 33 9.16 11.74 2.36
N TRP A 34 9.58 10.48 2.25
CA TRP A 34 10.95 10.03 2.48
C TRP A 34 11.56 9.47 1.19
N GLY A 35 12.89 9.60 1.07
CA GLY A 35 13.62 9.25 -0.15
C GLY A 35 13.48 10.31 -1.26
N GLU A 36 13.93 9.97 -2.47
CA GLU A 36 13.88 10.87 -3.63
C GLU A 36 12.48 11.00 -4.21
N PHE A 37 11.74 9.89 -4.29
CA PHE A 37 10.35 9.90 -4.67
C PHE A 37 9.46 10.36 -3.52
N GLN A 38 8.73 11.45 -3.77
CA GLN A 38 7.66 11.92 -2.89
C GLN A 38 6.31 11.89 -3.61
N LYS A 39 5.27 11.53 -2.86
CA LYS A 39 3.88 11.47 -3.33
C LYS A 39 2.95 12.04 -2.26
N PRO A 40 2.06 12.99 -2.59
CA PRO A 40 1.06 13.42 -1.64
C PRO A 40 0.09 12.30 -1.27
N GLN A 41 -0.57 12.45 -0.12
CA GLN A 41 -1.68 11.60 0.30
C GLN A 41 -2.83 11.71 -0.70
N ASP A 42 -3.57 10.61 -0.91
CA ASP A 42 -4.78 10.55 -1.75
C ASP A 42 -4.54 10.97 -3.22
N VAL A 43 -3.28 11.01 -3.65
CA VAL A 43 -2.89 11.24 -5.04
C VAL A 43 -2.47 9.91 -5.66
N ARG A 44 -3.10 9.59 -6.78
CA ARG A 44 -2.82 8.39 -7.57
C ARG A 44 -1.35 8.40 -8.05
N CYS A 45 -0.63 7.30 -7.82
CA CYS A 45 0.68 7.07 -8.42
C CYS A 45 0.58 7.08 -9.95
N ASP A 46 1.54 7.71 -10.60
CA ASP A 46 1.67 7.80 -12.05
C ASP A 46 1.95 6.44 -12.73
N PHE A 47 2.50 5.47 -12.00
CA PHE A 47 2.64 4.09 -12.48
C PHE A 47 1.46 3.17 -12.15
N LEU A 48 0.40 3.67 -11.49
CA LEU A 48 -0.79 2.87 -11.20
C LEU A 48 -1.69 2.78 -12.43
N THR A 49 -1.83 1.57 -12.98
CA THR A 49 -2.78 1.28 -14.07
C THR A 49 -4.21 1.18 -13.54
N ASP A 50 -5.19 1.27 -14.45
CA ASP A 50 -6.61 1.15 -14.10
C ASP A 50 -6.96 -0.25 -13.56
N ASP A 51 -6.20 -1.28 -13.94
CA ASP A 51 -6.34 -2.67 -13.45
C ASP A 51 -5.59 -2.93 -12.13
N PHE A 52 -5.28 -1.89 -11.35
CA PHE A 52 -4.60 -2.01 -10.05
C PHE A 52 -3.21 -2.68 -10.11
N LYS A 53 -2.44 -2.40 -11.17
CA LYS A 53 -1.06 -2.90 -11.32
C LYS A 53 -0.08 -1.74 -11.40
N CYS A 54 1.16 -2.01 -11.01
CA CYS A 54 2.27 -1.10 -11.28
C CYS A 54 2.77 -1.36 -12.70
N SER A 55 2.79 -0.33 -13.56
CA SER A 55 3.29 -0.44 -14.95
C SER A 55 4.81 -0.58 -15.05
N SER A 56 5.53 -0.40 -13.94
CA SER A 56 7.00 -0.23 -13.94
C SER A 56 7.66 -0.95 -12.75
N TRP A 57 7.05 -2.02 -12.23
CA TRP A 57 7.52 -2.71 -11.04
C TRP A 57 8.99 -3.12 -11.11
N ASP A 58 9.41 -3.72 -12.22
CA ASP A 58 10.76 -4.25 -12.40
C ASP A 58 11.83 -3.16 -12.56
N THR A 59 11.44 -1.90 -12.78
CA THR A 59 12.36 -0.78 -13.00
C THR A 59 12.31 0.26 -11.87
N LEU A 60 11.52 0.05 -10.81
CA LEU A 60 11.33 1.04 -9.72
C LEU A 60 12.66 1.49 -9.08
N GLY A 61 13.62 0.58 -8.91
CA GLY A 61 14.95 0.92 -8.38
C GLY A 61 15.80 1.76 -9.33
N GLU A 62 15.58 1.68 -10.64
CA GLU A 62 16.32 2.48 -11.63
C GLU A 62 15.74 3.90 -11.77
N VAL A 63 14.45 4.08 -11.44
CA VAL A 63 13.73 5.34 -11.58
C VAL A 63 13.51 6.09 -10.26
N GLY A 64 14.30 5.78 -9.23
CA GLY A 64 14.30 6.49 -7.94
C GLY A 64 13.01 6.29 -7.11
N ARG A 65 12.38 5.11 -7.20
CA ARG A 65 11.14 4.75 -6.49
C ARG A 65 11.39 3.82 -5.30
N GLU A 66 12.56 3.87 -4.68
CA GLU A 66 12.95 3.01 -3.55
C GLU A 66 11.98 3.13 -2.37
N SER A 67 11.41 4.32 -2.15
CA SER A 67 10.42 4.53 -1.09
C SER A 67 9.13 3.75 -1.32
N CYS A 68 8.72 3.58 -2.58
CA CYS A 68 7.61 2.71 -2.96
C CYS A 68 8.01 1.23 -2.94
N TYR A 69 9.20 0.90 -3.45
CA TYR A 69 9.68 -0.46 -3.60
C TYR A 69 9.91 -1.17 -2.26
N ASN A 70 10.44 -0.45 -1.26
CA ASN A 70 10.72 -1.00 0.08
C ASN A 70 9.49 -1.01 1.00
N PHE A 71 8.38 -0.41 0.57
CA PHE A 71 7.17 -0.34 1.37
C PHE A 71 6.39 -1.66 1.32
N PHE A 72 5.92 -2.13 2.47
CA PHE A 72 4.95 -3.22 2.56
C PHE A 72 3.83 -2.86 3.55
N CYS A 73 2.57 -3.10 3.18
CA CYS A 73 1.41 -2.66 3.95
C CYS A 73 0.94 -3.65 5.04
N MET A 74 1.62 -4.78 5.21
CA MET A 74 1.23 -5.87 6.11
C MET A 74 -0.19 -6.41 5.86
N ASN A 75 -0.57 -6.55 4.59
CA ASN A 75 -1.89 -7.05 4.16
C ASN A 75 -3.11 -6.19 4.60
N THR A 76 -2.87 -4.94 5.03
CA THR A 76 -3.93 -4.02 5.48
C THR A 76 -4.82 -3.52 4.34
N GLY A 77 -4.32 -3.57 3.10
CA GLY A 77 -5.10 -3.24 1.91
C GLY A 77 -6.29 -4.18 1.73
N PRO A 78 -6.07 -5.49 1.51
CA PRO A 78 -7.14 -6.48 1.45
C PRO A 78 -8.05 -6.45 2.68
N ALA A 79 -7.49 -6.22 3.89
CA ALA A 79 -8.28 -6.14 5.12
C ALA A 79 -9.42 -5.10 5.06
N VAL A 80 -9.26 -4.00 4.32
CA VAL A 80 -10.30 -2.96 4.19
C VAL A 80 -11.05 -2.97 2.86
N SER A 81 -10.44 -3.46 1.76
CA SER A 81 -11.06 -3.44 0.42
C SER A 81 -11.83 -4.70 0.05
N THR A 82 -11.70 -5.80 0.82
CA THR A 82 -12.33 -7.10 0.48
C THR A 82 -13.82 -7.01 0.16
N PRO A 83 -14.66 -6.23 0.89
CA PRO A 83 -16.08 -6.13 0.55
C PRO A 83 -16.36 -5.58 -0.85
N LEU A 84 -15.62 -4.55 -1.30
CA LEU A 84 -15.76 -4.00 -2.65
C LEU A 84 -15.29 -5.02 -3.69
N PHE A 85 -14.10 -5.59 -3.47
CA PHE A 85 -13.52 -6.61 -4.35
C PHE A 85 -14.48 -7.79 -4.57
N ASN A 86 -15.07 -8.32 -3.48
CA ASN A 86 -16.02 -9.43 -3.55
C ASN A 86 -17.34 -9.04 -4.22
N ALA A 87 -17.74 -7.77 -4.17
CA ALA A 87 -18.90 -7.25 -4.88
C ALA A 87 -18.62 -6.99 -6.38
N GLY A 88 -17.38 -7.20 -6.84
CA GLY A 88 -16.97 -6.96 -8.22
C GLY A 88 -16.89 -5.47 -8.58
N THR A 89 -16.62 -4.60 -7.60
CA THR A 89 -16.45 -3.15 -7.79
C THR A 89 -15.22 -2.65 -7.05
N ASP A 90 -14.88 -1.38 -7.17
CA ASP A 90 -13.69 -0.79 -6.59
C ASP A 90 -13.84 0.70 -6.24
N TRP A 91 -12.79 1.30 -5.70
CA TRP A 91 -12.79 2.70 -5.30
C TRP A 91 -12.86 3.69 -6.49
N GLN A 92 -12.48 3.28 -7.70
CA GLN A 92 -12.63 4.10 -8.91
C GLN A 92 -14.11 4.20 -9.30
N GLU A 93 -14.84 3.09 -9.21
CA GLU A 93 -16.27 3.01 -9.51
C GLU A 93 -17.17 3.53 -8.36
N THR A 94 -16.62 3.63 -7.14
CA THR A 94 -17.35 4.08 -5.96
C THR A 94 -16.73 5.33 -5.29
N PRO A 95 -16.71 6.51 -5.96
CA PRO A 95 -16.09 7.73 -5.40
C PRO A 95 -16.60 8.12 -4.01
N ALA A 96 -17.87 7.80 -3.70
CA ALA A 96 -18.47 8.10 -2.40
C ALA A 96 -17.78 7.37 -1.22
N ILE A 97 -17.20 6.19 -1.44
CA ILE A 97 -16.50 5.43 -0.39
C ILE A 97 -14.98 5.54 -0.48
N ALA A 98 -14.43 5.99 -1.61
CA ALA A 98 -12.98 6.04 -1.85
C ALA A 98 -12.22 6.77 -0.72
N THR A 99 -12.65 7.97 -0.34
CA THR A 99 -12.00 8.75 0.76
C THR A 99 -12.03 8.00 2.09
N VAL A 100 -13.16 7.37 2.42
CA VAL A 100 -13.31 6.58 3.65
C VAL A 100 -12.38 5.37 3.60
N LEU A 101 -12.33 4.67 2.47
CA LEU A 101 -11.49 3.49 2.27
C LEU A 101 -10.01 3.83 2.43
N PHE A 102 -9.55 4.95 1.85
CA PHE A 102 -8.18 5.42 1.96
C PHE A 102 -7.82 5.78 3.41
N GLU A 103 -8.73 6.44 4.13
CA GLU A 103 -8.54 6.75 5.54
C GLU A 103 -8.48 5.49 6.41
N GLN A 104 -9.38 4.53 6.19
CA GLN A 104 -9.37 3.27 6.93
C GLN A 104 -8.11 2.45 6.64
N PHE A 105 -7.65 2.43 5.38
CA PHE A 105 -6.39 1.80 5.02
C PHE A 105 -5.21 2.40 5.79
N ARG A 106 -5.08 3.73 5.82
CA ARG A 106 -4.02 4.40 6.60
C ARG A 106 -4.09 4.04 8.07
N LYS A 107 -5.29 4.09 8.68
CA LYS A 107 -5.48 3.71 10.09
C LYS A 107 -5.11 2.25 10.36
N ALA A 108 -5.54 1.34 9.50
CA ALA A 108 -5.21 -0.08 9.61
C ALA A 108 -3.70 -0.29 9.51
N TYR A 109 -3.03 0.36 8.55
CA TYR A 109 -1.57 0.33 8.43
C TYR A 109 -0.87 0.76 9.72
N ILE A 110 -1.25 1.90 10.29
CA ILE A 110 -0.62 2.42 11.52
C ILE A 110 -0.78 1.46 12.69
N VAL A 111 -2.00 0.99 12.92
CA VAL A 111 -2.31 0.08 14.03
C VAL A 111 -1.57 -1.24 13.85
N THR A 112 -1.57 -1.81 12.64
CA THR A 112 -0.87 -3.06 12.34
C THR A 112 0.64 -2.89 12.44
N PHE A 113 1.22 -1.79 11.95
CA PHE A 113 2.66 -1.51 12.07
C PHE A 113 3.09 -1.52 13.54
N LYS A 114 2.35 -0.82 14.40
CA LYS A 114 2.60 -0.80 15.83
C LYS A 114 2.48 -2.17 16.48
N GLN A 115 1.52 -2.99 16.06
CA GLN A 115 1.36 -4.35 16.58
C GLN A 115 2.51 -5.27 16.16
N VAL A 116 3.00 -5.13 14.92
CA VAL A 116 4.04 -5.99 14.36
C VAL A 116 5.43 -5.59 14.86
N PHE A 117 5.73 -4.28 14.89
CA PHE A 117 7.08 -3.77 15.18
C PHE A 117 7.23 -3.13 16.55
N ASN A 118 6.14 -2.98 17.31
CA ASN A 118 6.12 -2.33 18.62
C ASN A 118 6.68 -0.89 18.61
N VAL A 119 6.54 -0.20 17.47
CA VAL A 119 6.92 1.20 17.25
C VAL A 119 5.88 1.87 16.35
N ASP A 120 5.74 3.20 16.43
CA ASP A 120 4.87 3.93 15.52
C ASP A 120 5.57 4.11 14.16
N PRO A 121 4.87 3.96 13.02
CA PRO A 121 5.47 4.21 11.72
C PRO A 121 5.75 5.70 11.54
N GLU A 122 6.85 6.03 10.88
CA GLU A 122 7.07 7.36 10.32
C GLU A 122 6.17 7.49 9.07
N ILE A 123 5.28 8.47 9.03
CA ILE A 123 4.27 8.69 7.96
C ILE A 123 4.17 10.17 7.59
#